data_AF-A0A8T2HX28-F1
#
_entry.id   AF-A0A8T2HX28-F1
#
_cell.length_a   1.000
_cell.length_b   1.000
_cell.length_c   1.000
_cell.angle_alpha   90.00
_cell.angle_beta   90.00
_cell.angle_gamma   90.00
#
_symmetry.space_group_name_H-M   'P 1'
#
loop_
_entity.id
_entity.type
_entity.pdbx_description
1 polymer ?
#
loop_
_entity_poly.entity_id
_entity_poly.type
_entity_poly.pdbx_seq_one_letter_code
_entity_poly.pdbx_strand_id
1 'polypeptide(L)'
;MDEVSGYDKGERDYINLKGDTGPLVYPAGFVYLFSWLRSITHGAILPAQYIFAALYLATQFIVMALYITSCTMPPWSLVLLCLSRRLHSIFVLRLFNDLVIKEARVGDALRGVIAGIILQGLLGLPFLKTYPKSYLLRAFEFSRVFTFKWSVNWQFLPEDVFTSQRFALLLLFLHLRLLWSFAQYHWFKEEGGILPAFTQFFKRGSGDEKRRNTTAAAAAASLEYKDTVMMNIFPPREWTSALFIVLHGIILWSVWASPAPAPKVARTVIFARNLKDKAAIA
;
A
#
# COMPACT_ATOMS: atom_id res chain seq x y z
N MET A 1 -19.93 -4.48 -2.10
CA MET A 1 -19.46 -3.83 -3.36
C MET A 1 -20.49 -2.80 -3.80
N ASP A 2 -20.99 -2.04 -2.82
CA ASP A 2 -22.27 -1.34 -2.97
C ASP A 2 -22.08 0.03 -3.60
N GLU A 3 -20.88 0.59 -3.44
CA GLU A 3 -20.41 1.83 -4.06
C GLU A 3 -20.53 1.82 -5.60
N VAL A 4 -20.46 0.63 -6.23
CA VAL A 4 -20.52 0.46 -7.68
C VAL A 4 -21.94 0.20 -8.19
N SER A 5 -22.90 -0.09 -7.30
CA SER A 5 -24.29 -0.35 -7.70
C SER A 5 -24.95 0.84 -8.41
N GLY A 6 -24.57 2.07 -8.06
CA GLY A 6 -25.03 3.27 -8.75
C GLY A 6 -24.55 3.32 -10.19
N TYR A 7 -23.29 2.94 -10.43
CA TYR A 7 -22.72 2.90 -11.78
C TYR A 7 -23.43 1.87 -12.67
N ASP A 8 -23.74 0.70 -12.12
CA ASP A 8 -24.48 -0.35 -12.82
C ASP A 8 -25.90 0.11 -13.23
N LYS A 9 -26.48 1.06 -12.47
CA LYS A 9 -27.77 1.71 -12.78
C LYS A 9 -27.67 2.89 -13.75
N GLY A 10 -26.47 3.19 -14.25
CA GLY A 10 -26.24 4.29 -15.19
C GLY A 10 -25.76 5.60 -14.56
N GLU A 11 -25.54 5.65 -13.25
CA GLU A 11 -25.01 6.86 -12.61
C GLU A 11 -23.56 7.12 -13.07
N ARG A 12 -23.24 8.39 -13.35
CA ARG A 12 -21.93 8.85 -13.79
C ARG A 12 -21.43 10.04 -12.96
N ASP A 13 -22.25 10.64 -12.11
CA ASP A 13 -21.81 11.63 -11.15
C ASP A 13 -21.19 10.95 -9.92
N TYR A 14 -19.88 11.15 -9.72
CA TYR A 14 -19.14 10.59 -8.58
C TYR A 14 -19.62 11.10 -7.21
N ILE A 15 -20.34 12.22 -7.14
CA ILE A 15 -20.94 12.72 -5.88
C ILE A 15 -22.06 11.77 -5.42
N ASN A 16 -22.75 11.15 -6.37
CA ASN A 16 -23.88 10.25 -6.11
C ASN A 16 -23.44 8.80 -5.91
N LEU A 17 -22.22 8.44 -6.35
CA LEU A 17 -21.66 7.11 -6.16
C LEU A 17 -21.18 6.91 -4.71
N LYS A 18 -21.93 6.15 -3.93
CA LYS A 18 -21.65 5.85 -2.51
C LYS A 18 -22.21 4.50 -2.10
N GLY A 19 -21.61 3.89 -1.09
CA GLY A 19 -22.11 2.68 -0.43
C GLY A 19 -22.12 2.82 1.08
N ASP A 20 -22.31 1.70 1.80
CA ASP A 20 -22.36 1.67 3.27
C ASP A 20 -21.05 2.13 3.94
N THR A 21 -19.94 2.05 3.20
CA THR A 21 -18.59 2.46 3.59
C THR A 21 -18.30 3.94 3.30
N GLY A 22 -19.22 4.66 2.66
CA GLY A 22 -19.10 6.07 2.32
C GLY A 22 -19.06 6.34 0.81
N PRO A 23 -18.63 7.55 0.41
CA PRO A 23 -18.55 7.93 -1.00
C PRO A 23 -17.44 7.16 -1.74
N LEU A 24 -17.65 6.95 -3.04
CA LEU A 24 -16.64 6.43 -3.96
C LEU A 24 -15.52 7.47 -4.10
N VAL A 25 -14.29 7.04 -3.80
CA VAL A 25 -13.09 7.88 -3.85
C VAL A 25 -11.96 7.26 -4.69
N TYR A 26 -12.31 6.28 -5.53
CA TYR A 26 -11.34 5.56 -6.36
C TYR A 26 -11.57 5.89 -7.83
N PRO A 27 -10.52 6.03 -8.66
CA PRO A 27 -10.64 6.29 -10.09
C PRO A 27 -11.45 5.24 -10.86
N ALA A 28 -11.85 5.57 -12.09
CA ALA A 28 -12.76 4.78 -12.92
C ALA A 28 -12.37 3.30 -13.09
N GLY A 29 -11.09 2.98 -13.12
CA GLY A 29 -10.62 1.59 -13.17
C GLY A 29 -11.16 0.71 -12.03
N PHE A 30 -11.30 1.28 -10.82
CA PHE A 30 -11.93 0.58 -9.69
C PHE A 30 -13.39 0.26 -9.97
N VAL A 31 -14.15 1.24 -10.47
CA VAL A 31 -15.58 1.09 -10.78
C VAL A 31 -15.78 -0.04 -11.80
N TYR A 32 -14.98 -0.07 -12.86
CA TYR A 32 -15.08 -1.10 -13.89
C TYR A 32 -14.70 -2.49 -13.35
N LEU A 33 -13.60 -2.59 -12.62
CA LEU A 33 -13.15 -3.85 -12.06
C LEU A 33 -14.19 -4.45 -11.09
N PHE A 34 -14.74 -3.63 -10.19
CA PHE A 34 -15.71 -4.09 -9.20
C PHE A 34 -17.12 -4.27 -9.78
N SER A 35 -17.48 -3.56 -10.87
CA SER A 35 -18.71 -3.82 -11.64
C SER A 35 -18.63 -5.20 -12.32
N TRP A 36 -17.51 -5.49 -12.99
CA TRP A 36 -17.24 -6.81 -13.57
C TRP A 36 -17.20 -7.92 -12.52
N LEU A 37 -16.51 -7.70 -11.40
CA LEU A 37 -16.46 -8.66 -10.31
C LEU A 37 -17.86 -8.92 -9.74
N ARG A 38 -18.70 -7.88 -9.60
CA ARG A 38 -20.08 -8.01 -9.16
C ARG A 38 -20.93 -8.79 -10.17
N SER A 39 -20.71 -8.61 -11.48
CA SER A 39 -21.48 -9.34 -12.49
C SER A 39 -21.23 -10.85 -12.46
N ILE A 40 -19.99 -11.29 -12.19
CA ILE A 40 -19.64 -12.72 -12.13
C ILE A 40 -19.94 -13.36 -10.76
N THR A 41 -20.02 -12.55 -9.70
CA THR A 41 -20.33 -13.03 -8.33
C THR A 41 -21.79 -12.85 -7.97
N HIS A 42 -22.61 -12.26 -8.85
CA HIS A 42 -23.98 -11.83 -8.58
C HIS A 42 -24.11 -10.95 -7.32
N GLY A 43 -23.04 -10.21 -6.97
CA GLY A 43 -22.95 -9.41 -5.75
C GLY A 43 -22.79 -10.21 -4.46
N ALA A 44 -22.65 -11.54 -4.52
CA ALA A 44 -22.43 -12.37 -3.35
C ALA A 44 -20.98 -12.25 -2.82
N ILE A 45 -20.85 -12.18 -1.50
CA ILE A 45 -19.56 -11.97 -0.83
C ILE A 45 -18.68 -13.23 -0.93
N LEU A 46 -19.26 -14.42 -0.74
CA LEU A 46 -18.50 -15.67 -0.67
C LEU A 46 -17.77 -16.01 -1.99
N PRO A 47 -18.40 -15.95 -3.18
CA PRO A 47 -17.68 -16.14 -4.45
C PRO A 47 -16.56 -15.12 -4.67
N ALA A 48 -16.79 -13.84 -4.30
CA ALA A 48 -15.76 -12.82 -4.38
C ALA A 48 -14.56 -13.15 -3.47
N GLN A 49 -14.80 -13.66 -2.25
CA GLN A 49 -13.74 -14.10 -1.35
C GLN A 49 -12.88 -15.21 -1.96
N TYR A 50 -13.47 -16.18 -2.66
CA TYR A 50 -12.70 -17.22 -3.35
C TYR A 50 -11.84 -16.68 -4.49
N ILE A 51 -12.35 -15.73 -5.27
CA ILE A 51 -11.58 -15.07 -6.34
C ILE A 51 -10.38 -14.33 -5.74
N PHE A 52 -10.60 -13.55 -4.68
CA PHE A 52 -9.50 -12.85 -3.99
C PHE A 52 -8.53 -13.82 -3.32
N ALA A 53 -9.01 -14.92 -2.74
CA ALA A 53 -8.15 -15.95 -2.16
C ALA A 53 -7.26 -16.61 -3.22
N ALA A 54 -7.81 -16.94 -4.39
CA ALA A 54 -7.04 -17.49 -5.50
C ALA A 54 -5.98 -16.51 -6.01
N LEU A 55 -6.36 -15.24 -6.23
CA LEU A 55 -5.42 -14.18 -6.64
C LEU A 55 -4.30 -13.99 -5.61
N TYR A 56 -4.66 -14.00 -4.33
CA TYR A 56 -3.72 -13.90 -3.22
C TYR A 56 -2.75 -15.10 -3.20
N LEU A 57 -3.24 -16.34 -3.28
CA LEU A 57 -2.40 -17.55 -3.30
C LEU A 57 -1.48 -17.59 -4.51
N ALA A 58 -1.97 -17.19 -5.69
CA ALA A 58 -1.17 -17.09 -6.90
C ALA A 58 -0.05 -16.05 -6.76
N THR A 59 -0.38 -14.87 -6.22
CA THR A 59 0.61 -13.81 -5.97
C THR A 59 1.65 -14.28 -4.96
N GLN A 60 1.22 -14.90 -3.86
CA GLN A 60 2.09 -15.45 -2.83
C GLN A 60 3.02 -16.52 -3.41
N PHE A 61 2.51 -17.42 -4.25
CA PHE A 61 3.29 -18.44 -4.93
C PHE A 61 4.36 -17.81 -5.82
N ILE A 62 4.01 -16.81 -6.64
CA ILE A 62 4.97 -16.11 -7.51
C ILE A 62 6.07 -15.45 -6.67
N VAL A 63 5.73 -14.78 -5.57
CA VAL A 63 6.72 -14.15 -4.68
C VAL A 63 7.65 -15.18 -4.07
N MET A 64 7.11 -16.30 -3.57
CA MET A 64 7.92 -17.40 -3.01
C MET A 64 8.83 -18.03 -4.07
N ALA A 65 8.32 -18.25 -5.28
CA ALA A 65 9.11 -18.77 -6.39
C ALA A 65 10.27 -17.82 -6.73
N LEU A 66 10.01 -16.51 -6.83
CA LEU A 66 11.05 -15.50 -7.04
C LEU A 66 12.09 -15.52 -5.92
N TYR A 67 11.67 -15.70 -4.66
CA TYR A 67 12.58 -15.81 -3.52
C TYR A 67 13.47 -17.04 -3.61
N ILE A 68 12.90 -18.21 -3.89
CA ILE A 68 13.66 -19.46 -4.04
C ILE A 68 14.64 -19.34 -5.21
N THR A 69 14.19 -18.83 -6.37
CA THR A 69 15.03 -18.65 -7.57
C THR A 69 16.10 -17.57 -7.39
N SER A 70 15.88 -16.59 -6.51
CA SER A 70 16.87 -15.56 -6.22
C SER A 70 18.10 -16.12 -5.48
N CYS A 71 17.92 -17.15 -4.63
CA CYS A 71 18.94 -17.73 -3.75
C CYS A 71 19.61 -16.75 -2.77
N THR A 72 19.08 -15.54 -2.62
CA THR A 72 19.63 -14.47 -1.77
C THR A 72 19.01 -14.45 -0.38
N MET A 73 17.86 -15.11 -0.21
CA MET A 73 17.09 -15.09 1.03
C MET A 73 17.18 -16.43 1.75
N PRO A 74 17.39 -16.45 3.07
CA PRO A 74 17.44 -17.68 3.83
C PRO A 74 16.06 -18.36 3.84
N PRO A 75 15.98 -19.71 3.84
CA PRO A 75 14.71 -20.44 3.73
C PRO A 75 13.66 -20.06 4.79
N TRP A 76 14.07 -19.66 6.00
CA TRP A 76 13.15 -19.21 7.05
C TRP A 76 12.39 -17.93 6.70
N SER A 77 12.88 -17.13 5.75
CA SER A 77 12.20 -15.92 5.29
C SER A 77 10.87 -16.25 4.60
N LEU A 78 10.74 -17.43 3.98
CA LEU A 78 9.50 -17.91 3.38
C LEU A 78 8.43 -18.18 4.45
N VAL A 79 8.84 -18.65 5.62
CA VAL A 79 7.95 -18.85 6.78
C VAL A 79 7.45 -17.49 7.29
N LEU A 80 8.34 -16.52 7.46
CA LEU A 80 7.94 -15.17 7.87
C LEU A 80 7.05 -14.47 6.85
N LEU A 81 7.34 -14.68 5.55
CA LEU A 81 6.51 -14.17 4.47
C LEU A 81 5.08 -14.64 4.68
N CYS A 82 4.85 -15.96 4.80
CA CYS A 82 3.52 -16.56 5.01
C CYS A 82 2.83 -16.16 6.32
N LEU A 83 3.57 -15.93 7.39
CA LEU A 83 3.01 -15.62 8.71
C LEU A 83 2.65 -14.15 8.89
N SER A 84 3.33 -13.23 8.20
CA SER A 84 3.08 -11.79 8.38
C SER A 84 2.10 -11.25 7.35
N ARG A 85 0.88 -10.97 7.81
CA ARG A 85 -0.14 -10.23 7.05
C ARG A 85 0.36 -8.88 6.52
N ARG A 86 1.34 -8.27 7.19
CA ARG A 86 1.93 -6.99 6.80
C ARG A 86 3.04 -7.15 5.76
N LEU A 87 3.79 -8.24 5.78
CA LEU A 87 4.75 -8.53 4.71
C LEU A 87 4.04 -8.81 3.39
N HIS A 88 2.91 -9.55 3.41
CA HIS A 88 2.12 -9.82 2.20
C HIS A 88 1.70 -8.57 1.41
N SER A 89 1.35 -7.47 2.11
CA SER A 89 0.85 -6.25 1.46
C SER A 89 1.93 -5.25 1.07
N ILE A 90 3.07 -5.24 1.75
CA ILE A 90 4.17 -4.28 1.48
C ILE A 90 5.01 -4.70 0.26
N PHE A 91 5.07 -5.99 -0.06
CA PHE A 91 5.95 -6.51 -1.10
C PHE A 91 5.65 -6.00 -2.52
N VAL A 92 4.37 -5.88 -2.88
CA VAL A 92 3.97 -5.41 -4.23
C VAL A 92 4.44 -3.98 -4.49
N LEU A 93 4.41 -3.12 -3.46
CA LEU A 93 4.83 -1.71 -3.58
C LEU A 93 6.35 -1.56 -3.64
N ARG A 94 7.08 -2.46 -2.96
CA ARG A 94 8.54 -2.43 -2.88
C ARG A 94 9.21 -2.83 -4.20
N LEU A 95 8.64 -3.81 -4.89
CA LEU A 95 9.14 -4.28 -6.19
C LEU A 95 9.13 -3.17 -7.25
N PHE A 96 8.13 -2.28 -7.20
CA PHE A 96 8.01 -1.17 -8.16
C PHE A 96 9.02 -0.03 -7.90
N ASN A 97 9.21 0.36 -6.64
CA ASN A 97 10.01 1.54 -6.32
C ASN A 97 11.51 1.32 -6.54
N ASP A 98 12.03 0.14 -6.20
CA ASP A 98 13.47 -0.14 -6.28
C ASP A 98 13.94 -0.28 -7.73
N LEU A 99 13.11 -0.88 -8.61
CA LEU A 99 13.39 -0.99 -10.04
C LEU A 99 13.45 0.38 -10.73
N VAL A 100 12.50 1.27 -10.40
CA VAL A 100 12.44 2.59 -11.02
C VAL A 100 13.64 3.45 -10.64
N ILE A 101 14.08 3.39 -9.39
CA ILE A 101 15.19 4.22 -8.92
C ILE A 101 16.54 3.71 -9.42
N LYS A 102 16.76 2.39 -9.40
CA LYS A 102 18.08 1.81 -9.74
C LYS A 102 18.29 1.65 -11.24
N GLU A 103 17.23 1.32 -11.99
CA GLU A 103 17.37 0.94 -13.39
C GLU A 103 16.71 1.90 -14.38
N ALA A 104 15.54 2.43 -14.06
CA ALA A 104 14.82 3.28 -14.99
C ALA A 104 15.56 4.61 -15.19
N ARG A 105 15.65 5.08 -16.44
CA ARG A 105 16.07 6.45 -16.73
C ARG A 105 14.93 7.41 -16.42
N VAL A 106 15.25 8.70 -16.29
CA VAL A 106 14.24 9.77 -16.20
C VAL A 106 13.22 9.65 -17.35
N GLY A 107 13.68 9.38 -18.58
CA GLY A 107 12.81 9.17 -19.73
C GLY A 107 11.89 7.95 -19.61
N ASP A 108 12.34 6.85 -19.01
CA ASP A 108 11.53 5.65 -18.77
C ASP A 108 10.47 5.91 -17.71
N ALA A 109 10.86 6.55 -16.61
CA ALA A 109 9.95 6.96 -15.55
C ALA A 109 8.88 7.93 -16.07
N LEU A 110 9.28 8.94 -16.87
CA LEU A 110 8.35 9.88 -17.50
C LEU A 110 7.39 9.16 -18.46
N ARG A 111 7.90 8.25 -19.31
CA ARG A 111 7.04 7.43 -20.18
C ARG A 111 6.04 6.61 -19.38
N GLY A 112 6.46 6.00 -18.27
CA GLY A 112 5.58 5.26 -17.35
C GLY A 112 4.50 6.14 -16.72
N VAL A 113 4.86 7.33 -16.23
CA VAL A 113 3.92 8.30 -15.67
C VAL A 113 2.92 8.77 -16.74
N ILE A 114 3.41 9.14 -17.93
CA ILE A 114 2.56 9.56 -19.06
C ILE A 114 1.61 8.43 -19.46
N ALA A 115 2.09 7.20 -19.59
CA ALA A 115 1.25 6.04 -19.87
C ALA A 115 0.18 5.84 -18.79
N GLY A 116 0.53 5.99 -17.52
CA GLY A 116 -0.41 5.94 -16.40
C GLY A 116 -1.47 7.04 -16.47
N ILE A 117 -1.09 8.29 -16.78
CA ILE A 117 -2.02 9.41 -16.95
C ILE A 117 -2.96 9.16 -18.14
N ILE A 118 -2.42 8.71 -19.28
CA ILE A 118 -3.21 8.38 -20.47
C ILE A 118 -4.22 7.27 -20.12
N LEU A 119 -3.77 6.19 -19.49
CA LEU A 119 -4.65 5.09 -19.08
C LEU A 119 -5.76 5.58 -18.13
N GLN A 120 -5.42 6.36 -17.11
CA GLN A 120 -6.40 6.92 -16.17
C GLN A 120 -7.37 7.88 -16.87
N GLY A 121 -6.89 8.68 -17.82
CA GLY A 121 -7.70 9.56 -18.65
C GLY A 121 -8.68 8.78 -19.53
N LEU A 122 -8.19 7.76 -20.25
CA LEU A 122 -8.97 6.89 -21.12
C LEU A 122 -10.07 6.15 -20.33
N LEU A 123 -9.72 5.54 -19.20
CA LEU A 123 -10.69 4.89 -18.32
C LEU A 123 -11.68 5.90 -17.73
N GLY A 124 -11.22 7.10 -17.39
CA GLY A 124 -12.04 8.18 -16.85
C GLY A 124 -12.94 8.91 -17.86
N LEU A 125 -12.76 8.69 -19.18
CA LEU A 125 -13.42 9.46 -20.24
C LEU A 125 -14.95 9.60 -20.07
N PRO A 126 -15.71 8.53 -19.75
CA PRO A 126 -17.17 8.65 -19.60
C PRO A 126 -17.58 9.60 -18.47
N PHE A 127 -16.78 9.67 -17.41
CA PHE A 127 -17.02 10.53 -16.26
C PHE A 127 -16.49 11.95 -16.50
N LEU A 128 -15.34 12.07 -17.15
CA LEU A 128 -14.74 13.36 -17.51
C LEU A 128 -15.58 14.13 -18.54
N LYS A 129 -16.27 13.44 -19.46
CA LYS A 129 -17.13 14.09 -20.45
C LYS A 129 -18.41 14.65 -19.84
N THR A 130 -19.00 13.96 -18.85
CA THR A 130 -20.31 14.32 -18.30
C THR A 130 -20.20 15.12 -17.00
N TYR A 131 -19.30 14.72 -16.09
CA TYR A 131 -19.13 15.30 -14.75
C TYR A 131 -17.64 15.47 -14.36
N PRO A 132 -16.85 16.28 -15.09
CA PRO A 132 -15.40 16.37 -14.89
C PRO A 132 -15.00 16.83 -13.48
N LYS A 133 -15.70 17.83 -12.94
CA LYS A 133 -15.43 18.34 -11.59
C LYS A 133 -15.69 17.30 -10.51
N SER A 134 -16.82 16.60 -10.60
CA SER A 134 -17.19 15.55 -9.66
C SER A 134 -16.17 14.41 -9.70
N TYR A 135 -15.81 13.94 -10.90
CA TYR A 135 -14.81 12.90 -11.09
C TYR A 135 -13.46 13.28 -10.47
N LEU A 136 -12.88 14.42 -10.86
CA LEU A 136 -11.54 14.80 -10.40
C LEU A 136 -11.47 15.04 -8.89
N LEU A 137 -12.50 15.66 -8.30
CA LEU A 137 -12.50 15.97 -6.86
C LEU A 137 -12.79 14.75 -5.97
N ARG A 138 -13.56 13.78 -6.45
CA ARG A 138 -13.90 12.57 -5.69
C ARG A 138 -12.87 11.46 -5.90
N ALA A 139 -12.51 11.16 -7.15
CA ALA A 139 -11.58 10.07 -7.49
C ALA A 139 -10.16 10.26 -6.93
N PHE A 140 -9.78 11.51 -6.64
CA PHE A 140 -8.47 11.89 -6.11
C PHE A 140 -8.62 12.78 -4.85
N GLU A 141 -9.48 12.37 -3.91
CA GLU A 141 -9.74 13.11 -2.66
C GLU A 141 -8.57 13.00 -1.66
N PHE A 142 -7.68 14.00 -1.64
CA PHE A 142 -6.52 14.03 -0.74
C PHE A 142 -6.82 14.49 0.70
N SER A 143 -8.02 15.01 0.96
CA SER A 143 -8.42 15.50 2.29
C SER A 143 -8.88 14.41 3.25
N ARG A 144 -8.93 13.14 2.81
CA ARG A 144 -9.46 12.04 3.61
C ARG A 144 -8.52 11.72 4.78
N VAL A 145 -9.09 11.72 5.99
CA VAL A 145 -8.41 11.30 7.22
C VAL A 145 -8.91 9.91 7.63
N PHE A 146 -8.03 9.07 8.17
CA PHE A 146 -8.44 7.79 8.73
C PHE A 146 -9.41 8.01 9.88
N THR A 147 -10.49 7.24 9.91
CA THR A 147 -11.42 7.29 11.05
C THR A 147 -10.90 6.38 12.16
N PHE A 148 -10.97 6.87 13.40
CA PHE A 148 -10.43 6.17 14.57
C PHE A 148 -10.98 4.74 14.71
N LYS A 149 -12.28 4.55 14.43
CA LYS A 149 -12.93 3.22 14.46
C LYS A 149 -12.29 2.15 13.56
N TRP A 150 -11.58 2.54 12.49
CA TRP A 150 -10.90 1.62 11.58
C TRP A 150 -9.39 1.52 11.83
N SER A 151 -8.88 2.17 12.88
CA SER A 151 -7.44 2.26 13.16
C SER A 151 -6.94 1.03 13.90
N VAL A 152 -6.67 -0.07 13.18
CA VAL A 152 -6.29 -1.36 13.81
C VAL A 152 -5.07 -1.24 14.74
N ASN A 153 -4.04 -0.49 14.33
CA ASN A 153 -2.77 -0.40 15.07
C ASN A 153 -2.71 0.79 16.05
N TRP A 154 -3.78 1.58 16.17
CA TRP A 154 -3.80 2.81 16.96
C TRP A 154 -4.99 2.90 17.93
N GLN A 155 -5.74 1.81 18.12
CA GLN A 155 -6.87 1.76 19.07
C GLN A 155 -6.48 2.08 20.52
N PHE A 156 -5.21 1.92 20.88
CA PHE A 156 -4.71 2.24 22.23
C PHE A 156 -4.60 3.75 22.50
N LEU A 157 -4.61 4.59 21.45
CA LEU A 157 -4.60 6.04 21.59
C LEU A 157 -6.01 6.57 21.82
N PRO A 158 -6.18 7.65 22.60
CA PRO A 158 -7.40 8.44 22.59
C PRO A 158 -7.76 8.95 21.18
N GLU A 159 -9.05 9.01 20.86
CA GLU A 159 -9.55 9.40 19.53
C GLU A 159 -9.15 10.84 19.14
N ASP A 160 -9.09 11.75 20.11
CA ASP A 160 -8.65 13.13 19.95
C ASP A 160 -7.15 13.23 19.59
N VAL A 161 -6.33 12.34 20.15
CA VAL A 161 -4.90 12.24 19.79
C VAL A 161 -4.74 11.66 18.39
N PHE A 162 -5.46 10.58 18.07
CA PHE A 162 -5.38 9.92 16.76
C PHE A 162 -5.81 10.84 15.60
N THR A 163 -6.85 11.63 15.81
CA THR A 163 -7.39 12.56 14.79
C THR A 163 -6.65 13.90 14.73
N SER A 164 -5.69 14.14 15.63
CA SER A 164 -4.93 15.39 15.69
C SER A 164 -4.00 15.58 14.51
N GLN A 165 -4.14 16.71 13.81
CA GLN A 165 -3.24 17.10 12.71
C GLN A 165 -1.78 17.24 13.17
N ARG A 166 -1.56 17.70 14.42
CA ARG A 166 -0.20 17.83 14.98
C ARG A 166 0.44 16.46 15.14
N PHE A 167 -0.32 15.48 15.63
CA PHE A 167 0.14 14.10 15.77
C PHE A 167 0.44 13.46 14.41
N ALA A 168 -0.43 13.64 13.43
CA ALA A 168 -0.21 13.14 12.06
C ALA A 168 1.05 13.74 11.41
N LEU A 169 1.26 15.06 11.55
CA LEU A 169 2.46 15.74 11.02
C LEU A 169 3.74 15.29 11.73
N LEU A 170 3.69 15.07 13.06
CA LEU A 170 4.82 14.53 13.81
C LEU A 170 5.18 13.12 13.32
N LEU A 171 4.18 12.23 13.18
CA LEU A 171 4.40 10.88 12.65
C LEU A 171 4.99 10.92 11.23
N LEU A 172 4.47 11.79 10.37
CA LEU A 172 4.99 11.99 9.02
C LEU A 172 6.45 12.47 9.05
N PHE A 173 6.78 13.45 9.88
CA PHE A 173 8.15 13.94 10.04
C PHE A 173 9.10 12.84 10.51
N LEU A 174 8.73 12.09 11.55
CA LEU A 174 9.54 10.98 12.07
C LEU A 174 9.74 9.89 11.01
N HIS A 175 8.69 9.57 10.24
CA HIS A 175 8.76 8.60 9.16
C HIS A 175 9.68 9.08 8.02
N LEU A 176 9.53 10.31 7.54
CA LEU A 176 10.38 10.88 6.50
C LEU A 176 11.84 11.00 6.97
N ARG A 177 12.06 11.35 8.23
CA ARG A 177 13.41 11.42 8.81
C ARG A 177 14.06 10.04 8.85
N LEU A 178 13.30 9.01 9.26
CA LEU A 178 13.76 7.62 9.24
C LEU A 178 14.10 7.19 7.80
N LEU A 179 13.19 7.39 6.85
CA LEU A 179 13.45 7.06 5.43
C LEU A 179 14.67 7.78 4.88
N TRP A 180 14.84 9.07 5.18
CA TRP A 180 16.03 9.83 4.78
C TRP A 180 17.30 9.23 5.37
N SER A 181 17.30 8.86 6.65
CA SER A 181 18.48 8.22 7.26
C SER A 181 18.81 6.88 6.61
N PHE A 182 17.82 6.05 6.31
CA PHE A 182 18.02 4.79 5.59
C PHE A 182 18.54 5.03 4.18
N ALA A 183 17.95 5.97 3.45
CA ALA A 183 18.40 6.32 2.12
C ALA A 183 19.85 6.83 2.12
N GLN A 184 20.21 7.71 3.05
CA GLN A 184 21.55 8.32 3.14
C GLN A 184 22.63 7.33 3.57
N TYR A 185 22.36 6.47 4.55
CA TYR A 185 23.40 5.65 5.20
C TYR A 185 23.38 4.17 4.79
N HIS A 186 22.28 3.71 4.19
CA HIS A 186 22.11 2.30 3.81
C HIS A 186 21.82 2.12 2.32
N TRP A 187 20.73 2.70 1.80
CA TRP A 187 20.30 2.38 0.43
C TRP A 187 21.19 2.96 -0.66
N PHE A 188 21.75 4.16 -0.44
CA PHE A 188 22.65 4.83 -1.38
C PHE A 188 24.09 4.93 -0.86
N LYS A 189 24.50 3.98 -0.01
CA LYS A 189 25.82 4.02 0.61
C LYS A 189 26.94 3.94 -0.43
N GLU A 190 26.75 3.16 -1.49
CA GLU A 190 27.73 2.93 -2.54
C GLU A 190 27.93 4.15 -3.44
N GLU A 191 26.86 4.94 -3.61
CA GLU A 191 26.84 6.18 -4.36
C GLU A 191 27.36 7.37 -3.53
N GLY A 192 27.61 7.20 -2.23
CA GLY A 192 28.03 8.27 -1.32
C GLY A 192 26.87 9.08 -0.71
N GLY A 193 25.65 8.57 -0.81
CA GLY A 193 24.43 9.15 -0.23
C GLY A 193 23.40 9.59 -1.27
N ILE A 194 22.32 10.20 -0.78
CA ILE A 194 21.14 10.54 -1.59
C ILE A 194 21.48 11.55 -2.70
N LEU A 195 22.16 12.64 -2.38
CA LEU A 195 22.42 13.72 -3.34
C LEU A 195 23.31 13.27 -4.52
N PRO A 196 24.42 12.56 -4.29
CA PRO A 196 25.19 11.95 -5.38
C PRO A 196 24.36 10.97 -6.23
N ALA A 197 23.57 10.11 -5.60
CA ALA A 197 22.72 9.13 -6.30
C ALA A 197 21.71 9.81 -7.23
N PHE A 198 21.01 10.84 -6.76
CA PHE A 198 20.10 11.63 -7.60
C PHE A 198 20.83 12.35 -8.73
N THR A 199 22.01 12.92 -8.44
CA THR A 199 22.82 13.58 -9.46
C THR A 199 23.23 12.62 -10.57
N GLN A 200 23.62 11.39 -10.22
CA GLN A 200 23.94 10.33 -11.16
C GLN A 200 22.70 9.87 -11.95
N PHE A 201 21.56 9.72 -11.28
CA PHE A 201 20.28 9.38 -11.91
C PHE A 201 19.88 10.39 -13.00
N PHE A 202 19.97 11.69 -12.71
CA PHE A 202 19.66 12.75 -13.69
C PHE A 202 20.72 12.87 -14.80
N LYS A 203 21.97 12.49 -14.54
CA LYS A 203 23.06 12.51 -15.53
C LYS A 203 23.14 11.26 -16.41
N ARG A 204 22.39 10.20 -16.11
CA ARG A 204 22.41 8.90 -16.83
C ARG A 204 21.88 9.07 -18.26
N GLY A 205 22.81 9.31 -19.21
CA GLY A 205 22.52 9.55 -20.63
C GLY A 205 22.42 8.29 -21.51
N SER A 206 22.10 8.48 -22.80
CA SER A 206 21.91 7.41 -23.80
C SER A 206 23.18 6.59 -24.11
N GLY A 207 24.39 7.15 -23.92
CA GLY A 207 25.68 6.49 -24.23
C GLY A 207 25.99 5.22 -23.43
N ASP A 208 25.36 5.05 -22.26
CA ASP A 208 25.52 3.89 -21.36
C ASP A 208 24.88 2.60 -21.90
N GLU A 209 24.03 2.73 -22.92
CA GLU A 209 23.34 1.63 -23.60
C GLU A 209 24.32 0.76 -24.42
N LYS A 210 25.33 1.39 -25.00
CA LYS A 210 26.32 0.71 -25.85
C LYS A 210 27.30 -0.15 -25.04
N ARG A 211 27.51 0.18 -23.76
CA ARG A 211 28.42 -0.54 -22.85
C ARG A 211 27.73 -1.70 -22.11
N ARG A 212 26.41 -1.65 -21.95
CA ARG A 212 25.60 -2.68 -21.27
C ARG A 212 25.13 -3.82 -22.18
N ASN A 213 25.00 -3.57 -23.48
CA ASN A 213 24.55 -4.58 -24.45
C ASN A 213 25.61 -5.63 -24.80
N THR A 214 26.80 -5.61 -24.20
CA THR A 214 27.74 -6.73 -24.23
C THR A 214 27.31 -7.78 -23.19
N THR A 215 27.09 -9.00 -23.65
CA THR A 215 26.47 -10.11 -22.89
C THR A 215 27.11 -10.42 -21.54
N ALA A 216 28.41 -10.15 -21.37
CA ALA A 216 29.11 -10.31 -20.08
C ALA A 216 28.79 -9.21 -19.06
N ALA A 217 28.58 -7.96 -19.49
CA ALA A 217 28.23 -6.85 -18.61
C ALA A 217 26.78 -6.96 -18.12
N ALA A 218 25.88 -7.46 -18.97
CA ALA A 218 24.49 -7.75 -18.60
C ALA A 218 24.39 -8.89 -17.56
N ALA A 219 25.22 -9.93 -17.68
CA ALA A 219 25.26 -11.03 -16.71
C ALA A 219 25.87 -10.62 -15.35
N ALA A 220 26.94 -9.82 -15.36
CA ALA A 220 27.53 -9.25 -14.15
C ALA A 220 26.59 -8.26 -13.45
N ALA A 221 25.93 -7.38 -14.21
CA ALA A 221 24.91 -6.47 -13.68
C ALA A 221 23.69 -7.21 -13.12
N SER A 222 23.32 -8.37 -13.68
CA SER A 222 22.26 -9.25 -13.17
C SER A 222 22.61 -9.89 -11.81
N LEU A 223 23.87 -10.27 -11.60
CA LEU A 223 24.37 -10.81 -10.34
C LEU A 223 24.49 -9.72 -9.26
N GLU A 224 25.06 -8.57 -9.61
CA GLU A 224 25.12 -7.39 -8.74
C GLU A 224 23.69 -6.91 -8.40
N TYR A 225 22.77 -6.93 -9.36
CA TYR A 225 21.34 -6.65 -9.16
C TYR A 225 20.67 -7.59 -8.15
N LYS A 226 20.95 -8.90 -8.22
CA LYS A 226 20.44 -9.87 -7.25
C LYS A 226 20.86 -9.51 -5.84
N ASP A 227 22.10 -9.10 -5.64
CA ASP A 227 22.62 -8.73 -4.34
C ASP A 227 22.05 -7.38 -3.88
N THR A 228 22.16 -6.30 -4.67
CA THR A 228 21.84 -4.94 -4.22
C THR A 228 20.34 -4.67 -4.08
N VAL A 229 19.45 -5.30 -4.86
CA VAL A 229 17.99 -5.12 -4.71
C VAL A 229 17.47 -5.88 -3.49
N MET A 230 17.96 -7.10 -3.25
CA MET A 230 17.58 -7.88 -2.06
C MET A 230 18.14 -7.31 -0.76
N MET A 231 19.35 -6.75 -0.77
CA MET A 231 19.98 -6.08 0.39
C MET A 231 19.19 -4.87 0.91
N ASN A 232 18.41 -4.20 0.05
CA ASN A 232 17.53 -3.10 0.44
C ASN A 232 16.19 -3.58 1.05
N ILE A 233 15.84 -4.84 0.85
CA ILE A 233 14.62 -5.46 1.38
C ILE A 233 14.85 -5.99 2.80
N PHE A 234 16.03 -6.57 3.06
CA PHE A 234 16.51 -6.98 4.37
C PHE A 234 18.00 -6.65 4.53
N PRO A 235 18.41 -5.79 5.49
CA PRO A 235 19.82 -5.65 5.79
C PRO A 235 20.35 -6.99 6.33
N PRO A 236 21.44 -7.55 5.77
CA PRO A 236 21.99 -8.82 6.24
C PRO A 236 22.82 -8.57 7.50
N ARG A 237 22.15 -8.27 8.60
CA ARG A 237 22.72 -8.46 9.94
C ARG A 237 21.65 -9.13 10.79
N GLU A 238 22.04 -10.22 11.43
CA GLU A 238 21.20 -10.97 12.36
C GLU A 238 20.50 -10.03 13.36
N TRP A 239 21.21 -8.99 13.81
CA TRP A 239 20.74 -7.98 14.75
C TRP A 239 19.64 -7.06 14.21
N THR A 240 19.71 -6.60 12.95
CA THR A 240 18.67 -5.74 12.39
C THR A 240 17.40 -6.52 12.10
N SER A 241 17.53 -7.74 11.56
CA SER A 241 16.41 -8.64 11.34
C SER A 241 15.79 -9.07 12.67
N ALA A 242 16.59 -9.42 13.68
CA ALA A 242 16.10 -9.74 15.02
C ALA A 242 15.42 -8.56 15.70
N LEU A 243 15.99 -7.35 15.63
CA LEU A 243 15.36 -6.14 16.18
C LEU A 243 14.03 -5.84 15.49
N PHE A 244 13.97 -5.93 14.16
CA PHE A 244 12.71 -5.77 13.44
C PHE A 244 11.70 -6.86 13.79
N ILE A 245 12.13 -8.11 13.97
CA ILE A 245 11.26 -9.22 14.42
C ILE A 245 10.75 -8.97 15.85
N VAL A 246 11.59 -8.50 16.77
CA VAL A 246 11.20 -8.17 18.15
C VAL A 246 10.21 -7.00 18.15
N LEU A 247 10.49 -5.92 17.42
CA LEU A 247 9.58 -4.80 17.26
C LEU A 247 8.27 -5.22 16.59
N HIS A 248 8.31 -6.09 15.59
CA HIS A 248 7.12 -6.66 14.97
C HIS A 248 6.35 -7.52 15.96
N GLY A 249 7.03 -8.31 16.79
CA GLY A 249 6.43 -9.10 17.86
C GLY A 249 5.72 -8.23 18.89
N ILE A 250 6.32 -7.11 19.29
CA ILE A 250 5.69 -6.12 20.19
C ILE A 250 4.45 -5.48 19.54
N ILE A 251 4.53 -5.13 18.26
CA ILE A 251 3.38 -4.59 17.51
C ILE A 251 2.27 -5.64 17.37
N LEU A 252 2.62 -6.90 17.08
CA LEU A 252 1.65 -7.99 16.98
C LEU A 252 1.01 -8.29 18.34
N TRP A 253 1.80 -8.30 19.41
CA TRP A 253 1.32 -8.49 20.77
C TRP A 253 0.39 -7.36 21.21
N SER A 254 0.75 -6.10 20.96
CA SER A 254 -0.11 -4.95 21.28
C SER A 254 -1.42 -4.93 20.47
N VAL A 255 -1.39 -5.34 19.20
CA VAL A 255 -2.61 -5.51 18.37
C VAL A 255 -3.48 -6.67 18.89
N TRP A 256 -2.87 -7.75 19.36
CA TRP A 256 -3.58 -8.91 19.89
C TRP A 256 -4.13 -8.69 21.30
N ALA A 257 -3.43 -7.93 22.14
CA ALA A 257 -3.85 -7.55 23.49
C ALA A 257 -4.85 -6.38 23.49
N SER A 258 -5.02 -5.68 22.36
CA SER A 258 -6.02 -4.63 22.22
C SER A 258 -7.44 -5.24 22.22
N PRO A 259 -8.35 -4.77 23.09
CA PRO A 259 -9.71 -5.30 23.14
C PRO A 259 -10.43 -5.06 21.80
N ALA A 260 -11.20 -6.04 21.35
CA ALA A 260 -12.00 -5.90 20.13
C ALA A 260 -12.95 -4.70 20.27
N PRO A 261 -13.12 -3.88 19.21
CA PRO A 261 -14.08 -2.78 19.26
C PRO A 261 -15.47 -3.36 19.54
N ALA A 262 -16.09 -2.89 20.63
CA ALA A 262 -17.36 -3.43 21.10
C ALA A 262 -18.39 -3.40 19.95
N PRO A 263 -19.09 -4.52 19.67
CA PRO A 263 -20.14 -4.54 18.66
C PRO A 263 -21.20 -3.48 19.00
N LYS A 264 -21.78 -2.84 17.98
CA LYS A 264 -22.72 -1.70 18.12
C LYS A 264 -23.85 -1.93 19.14
N VAL A 265 -24.24 -3.18 19.39
CA VAL A 265 -25.28 -3.58 20.36
C VAL A 265 -24.88 -3.28 21.81
N ALA A 266 -23.59 -3.37 22.16
CA ALA A 266 -23.12 -3.11 23.53
C ALA A 266 -23.28 -1.63 23.94
N ARG A 267 -23.23 -0.70 22.98
CA ARG A 267 -23.39 0.74 23.26
C ARG A 267 -24.83 1.08 23.65
N THR A 268 -25.82 0.37 23.12
CA THR A 268 -27.24 0.54 23.49
C THR A 268 -27.54 -0.01 24.89
N VAL A 269 -26.94 -1.13 25.27
CA VAL A 269 -27.13 -1.74 26.59
C VAL A 269 -26.44 -0.93 27.69
N ILE A 270 -25.23 -0.43 27.44
CA ILE A 270 -24.50 0.42 28.40
C ILE A 270 -25.21 1.79 28.57
N PHE A 271 -25.73 2.37 27.48
CA PHE A 271 -26.49 3.61 27.55
C PHE A 271 -27.84 3.44 28.25
N ALA A 272 -28.55 2.34 28.00
CA ALA A 272 -29.81 2.02 28.67
C ALA A 272 -29.62 1.71 30.17
N ARG A 273 -28.51 1.07 30.55
CA ARG A 273 -28.17 0.81 31.96
C ARG A 273 -27.85 2.10 32.70
N ASN A 274 -27.06 2.99 32.10
CA ASN A 274 -26.77 4.31 32.67
C ASN A 274 -27.99 5.24 32.78
N LEU A 275 -29.01 5.07 31.93
CA LEU A 275 -30.28 5.80 32.05
C LEU A 275 -31.16 5.25 33.19
N LYS A 276 -31.21 3.92 33.37
CA LYS A 276 -31.92 3.31 34.52
C LYS A 276 -31.28 3.67 35.86
N ASP A 277 -29.96 3.67 35.93
CA ASP A 277 -29.24 4.01 37.16
C ASP A 277 -29.39 5.50 37.52
N LYS A 278 -29.55 6.39 36.52
CA LYS A 278 -29.87 7.81 36.76
C LYS A 278 -31.33 8.06 37.12
N ALA A 279 -32.26 7.23 36.64
CA ALA A 279 -33.68 7.33 36.98
C ALA A 279 -34.02 6.72 38.35
N ALA A 280 -33.13 5.92 38.95
CA ALA A 280 -33.30 5.35 40.29
C ALA A 280 -32.77 6.25 41.42
N ILE A 281 -32.14 7.38 41.07
CA ILE A 281 -31.53 8.35 42.01
C ILE A 281 -32.26 9.72 41.96
N ALA A 282 -33.35 9.82 41.18
CA ALA A 282 -34.26 10.97 41.14
C ALA A 282 -35.64 10.56 41.67
#